data_AF-A0A414RPV4-F1
#
_entry.id   AF-A0A414RPV4-F1
#
_cell.length_a   1.000
_cell.length_b   1.000
_cell.length_c   1.000
_cell.angle_alpha   90.00
_cell.angle_beta   90.00
_cell.angle_gamma   90.00
#
_symmetry.space_group_name_H-M   'P 1'
#
loop_
_entity.id
_entity.type
_entity.pdbx_description
1 polymer ?
#
loop_
_entity_poly.entity_id
_entity_poly.type
_entity_poly.pdbx_seq_one_letter_code
_entity_poly.pdbx_strand_id
1 'polypeptide(L)'
;MGEVTNQYSAEEIIEKYHKHIHNYNSIIEELKNIMENAYIKKQNIADFFELHLRFCVEAVNVLSEAIETIQNDMVDESMCMRLEGLFNSCAREHKDLEDVYSNVKYNDEICGYEDVLIRLRDECEDMEYCDETVKFVRAIIRNTINANNFYGDVKNIQIQQGTRNSSQKACKSTYSMRDTIIEKERTSVKEILKSKAYEGIVACVLFAVASILYNVLTKEMLEKIQSSTKIFLLFTMAIFFVFGIGLLIICVYDIINMLPLMTKGAFVELESKIEWLDKFLAFFQKSDELVQKDVRTTGKCYKNIDGVIYRIKGKKCPYCETQPIGEMFLNYSNYKKMYFWECNQNQSHVVEFDYKKKI
;
A
#
# COMPACT_ATOMS: atom_id res chain seq x y z
N MET A 1 -7.53 -29.06 28.43
CA MET A 1 -6.97 -28.16 29.45
C MET A 1 -6.58 -26.90 28.72
N GLY A 2 -7.24 -25.77 29.02
CA GLY A 2 -6.91 -24.50 28.38
C GLY A 2 -5.53 -24.05 28.84
N GLU A 3 -4.66 -23.72 27.90
CA GLU A 3 -3.42 -23.01 28.20
C GLU A 3 -3.81 -21.67 28.82
N VAL A 4 -3.46 -21.54 30.10
CA VAL A 4 -3.50 -20.26 30.80
C VAL A 4 -2.39 -19.42 30.21
N THR A 5 -2.69 -18.68 29.13
CA THR A 5 -1.84 -17.58 28.70
C THR A 5 -1.83 -16.59 29.84
N ASN A 6 -0.71 -16.42 30.55
CA ASN A 6 -0.50 -15.26 31.40
C ASN A 6 -0.77 -14.03 30.52
N GLN A 7 -1.92 -13.40 30.70
CA GLN A 7 -2.30 -12.22 29.94
C GLN A 7 -1.43 -11.08 30.44
N TYR A 8 -0.32 -10.82 29.76
CA TYR A 8 0.42 -9.58 29.96
C TYR A 8 -0.51 -8.38 29.82
N SER A 9 -0.33 -7.35 30.63
CA SER A 9 -1.06 -6.09 30.45
C SER A 9 -0.42 -5.23 29.36
N ALA A 10 -1.16 -4.27 28.81
CA ALA A 10 -0.58 -3.33 27.84
C ALA A 10 0.59 -2.54 28.45
N GLU A 11 0.49 -2.19 29.74
CA GLU A 11 1.57 -1.51 30.47
C GLU A 11 2.83 -2.38 30.59
N GLU A 12 2.69 -3.67 30.91
CA GLU A 12 3.85 -4.59 31.01
C GLU A 12 4.57 -4.75 29.66
N ILE A 13 3.81 -4.74 28.56
CA ILE A 13 4.36 -4.85 27.20
C ILE A 13 5.07 -3.55 26.79
N ILE A 14 4.47 -2.40 27.11
CA ILE A 14 5.08 -1.08 26.85
C ILE A 14 6.37 -0.91 27.68
N GLU A 15 6.36 -1.34 28.94
CA GLU A 15 7.55 -1.28 29.80
C GLU A 15 8.69 -2.14 29.26
N LYS A 16 8.38 -3.36 28.78
CA LYS A 16 9.36 -4.20 28.07
C LYS A 16 9.92 -3.51 26.83
N TYR A 17 9.08 -2.95 25.97
CA TYR A 17 9.54 -2.24 24.78
C TYR A 17 10.41 -1.02 25.10
N HIS A 18 10.08 -0.25 26.15
CA HIS A 18 10.92 0.85 26.60
C HIS A 18 12.30 0.39 27.06
N LYS A 19 12.39 -0.75 27.77
CA LYS A 19 13.67 -1.33 28.18
C LYS A 19 14.53 -1.69 26.97
N HIS A 20 13.96 -2.40 25.99
CA HIS A 20 14.66 -2.76 24.76
C HIS A 20 15.12 -1.51 23.97
N ILE A 21 14.25 -0.51 23.83
CA ILE A 21 14.60 0.77 23.18
C ILE A 21 15.77 1.46 23.89
N HIS A 22 15.80 1.46 25.22
CA HIS A 22 16.89 2.05 25.98
C HIS A 22 18.22 1.34 25.70
N ASN A 23 18.22 0.01 25.72
CA ASN A 23 19.40 -0.80 25.46
C ASN A 23 19.93 -0.62 24.03
N TYR A 24 19.06 -0.68 23.01
CA TYR A 24 19.45 -0.42 21.63
C TYR A 24 20.00 1.00 21.42
N ASN A 25 19.42 2.02 22.07
CA ASN A 25 19.96 3.39 21.97
C ASN A 25 21.36 3.51 22.57
N SER A 26 21.63 2.86 23.70
CA SER A 26 22.98 2.81 24.28
C SER A 26 23.98 2.16 23.30
N ILE A 27 23.61 1.04 22.69
CA ILE A 27 24.44 0.33 21.71
C ILE A 27 24.67 1.20 20.46
N ILE A 28 23.63 1.90 19.97
CA ILE A 28 23.72 2.82 18.83
C ILE A 28 24.75 3.92 19.06
N GLU A 29 24.76 4.55 20.24
CA GLU A 29 25.71 5.61 20.57
C GLU A 29 27.15 5.08 20.55
N GLU A 30 27.37 3.91 21.13
CA GLU A 30 28.70 3.29 21.17
C GLU A 30 29.17 2.85 19.79
N LEU A 31 28.31 2.23 18.97
CA LEU A 31 28.62 1.88 17.59
C LEU A 31 28.98 3.12 16.74
N LYS A 32 28.25 4.24 16.91
CA LYS A 32 28.59 5.50 16.24
C LYS A 32 29.96 6.02 16.65
N ASN A 33 30.28 6.00 17.95
CA ASN A 33 31.58 6.42 18.47
C ASN A 33 32.72 5.54 17.92
N ILE A 34 32.49 4.23 17.81
CA ILE A 34 33.44 3.28 17.22
C ILE A 34 33.67 3.61 15.73
N MET A 35 32.60 3.84 14.98
CA MET A 35 32.67 4.19 13.55
C MET A 35 33.30 5.56 13.30
N GLU A 36 33.24 6.50 14.26
CA GLU A 36 33.90 7.79 14.15
C GLU A 36 35.42 7.71 14.33
N ASN A 37 35.95 6.62 14.92
CA ASN A 37 37.37 6.40 15.10
C ASN A 37 38.10 6.30 13.74
N ALA A 38 39.08 7.17 13.55
CA ALA A 38 39.84 7.29 12.29
C ALA A 38 40.63 6.02 11.92
N TYR A 39 40.92 5.16 12.89
CA TYR A 39 41.53 3.85 12.65
C TYR A 39 40.53 2.89 11.99
N ILE A 40 39.30 2.84 12.50
CA ILE A 40 38.20 1.98 12.00
C ILE A 40 37.74 2.42 10.62
N LYS A 41 37.65 3.73 10.36
CA LYS A 41 37.30 4.28 9.02
C LYS A 41 38.24 3.85 7.89
N LYS A 42 39.46 3.45 8.23
CA LYS A 42 40.47 3.00 7.24
C LYS A 42 40.48 1.48 7.04
N GLN A 43 39.66 0.75 7.80
CA GLN A 43 39.59 -0.70 7.76
C GLN A 43 38.28 -1.19 7.16
N ASN A 44 38.30 -2.38 6.58
CA ASN A 44 37.12 -3.02 5.98
C ASN A 44 36.07 -3.47 7.02
N ILE A 45 36.28 -3.21 8.30
CA ILE A 45 35.35 -3.56 9.39
C ILE A 45 34.30 -2.47 9.65
N ALA A 46 34.41 -1.30 9.02
CA ALA A 46 33.42 -0.23 9.15
C ALA A 46 32.04 -0.65 8.60
N ASP A 47 32.01 -1.36 7.48
CA ASP A 47 30.78 -1.86 6.86
C ASP A 47 30.07 -2.88 7.77
N PHE A 48 30.83 -3.66 8.56
CA PHE A 48 30.31 -4.60 9.54
C PHE A 48 29.55 -3.88 10.68
N PHE A 49 30.17 -2.87 11.29
CA PHE A 49 29.52 -2.08 12.32
C PHE A 49 28.34 -1.26 11.79
N GLU A 50 28.36 -0.84 10.51
CA GLU A 50 27.23 -0.13 9.91
C GLU A 50 25.97 -1.00 9.80
N LEU A 51 26.13 -2.30 9.51
CA LEU A 51 25.00 -3.24 9.44
C LEU A 51 24.32 -3.39 10.80
N HIS A 52 25.09 -3.64 11.86
CA HIS A 52 24.60 -3.73 13.24
C HIS A 52 23.94 -2.44 13.70
N LEU A 53 24.55 -1.28 13.38
CA LEU A 53 23.98 0.03 13.70
C LEU A 53 22.61 0.22 13.03
N ARG A 54 22.48 -0.19 11.76
CA ARG A 54 21.23 -0.08 11.01
C ARG A 54 20.13 -0.95 11.64
N PHE A 55 20.47 -2.18 12.02
CA PHE A 55 19.55 -3.07 12.72
C PHE A 55 19.04 -2.45 14.04
N CYS A 56 19.94 -1.97 14.91
CA CYS A 56 19.54 -1.35 16.18
C CYS A 56 18.60 -0.14 15.98
N VAL A 57 18.87 0.70 14.96
CA VAL A 57 18.02 1.85 14.64
C VAL A 57 16.63 1.41 14.17
N GLU A 58 16.55 0.34 13.37
CA GLU A 58 15.27 -0.23 12.94
C GLU A 58 14.48 -0.81 14.12
N ALA A 59 15.15 -1.52 15.03
CA ALA A 59 14.56 -2.06 16.25
C ALA A 59 13.91 -0.95 17.11
N VAL A 60 14.65 0.13 17.39
CA VAL A 60 14.13 1.29 18.13
C VAL A 60 12.90 1.89 17.47
N ASN A 61 12.92 2.05 16.15
CA ASN A 61 11.81 2.65 15.42
C ASN A 61 10.54 1.79 15.48
N VAL A 62 10.67 0.48 15.24
CA VAL A 62 9.54 -0.46 15.28
C VAL A 62 8.95 -0.55 16.68
N LEU A 63 9.78 -0.67 17.71
CA LEU A 63 9.32 -0.73 19.11
C LEU A 63 8.64 0.58 19.55
N SER A 64 9.18 1.74 19.17
CA SER A 64 8.58 3.04 19.51
C SER A 64 7.20 3.21 18.89
N GLU A 65 7.03 2.79 17.63
CA GLU A 65 5.73 2.83 16.96
C GLU A 65 4.74 1.81 17.53
N ALA A 66 5.23 0.65 17.98
CA ALA A 66 4.42 -0.33 18.69
C ALA A 66 3.86 0.27 19.99
N ILE A 67 4.68 0.98 20.77
CA ILE A 67 4.23 1.67 21.99
C ILE A 67 3.15 2.71 21.64
N GLU A 68 3.41 3.56 20.65
CA GLU A 68 2.46 4.61 20.24
C GLU A 68 1.11 4.01 19.79
N THR A 69 1.14 2.92 19.02
CA THR A 69 -0.09 2.27 18.53
C THR A 69 -0.85 1.53 19.64
N ILE A 70 -0.15 0.89 20.58
CA ILE A 70 -0.77 0.26 21.76
C ILE A 70 -1.40 1.33 22.66
N GLN A 71 -0.70 2.42 22.96
CA GLN A 71 -1.22 3.49 23.82
C GLN A 71 -2.44 4.21 23.24
N ASN A 72 -2.57 4.25 21.92
CA ASN A 72 -3.67 4.89 21.22
C ASN A 72 -4.79 3.91 20.81
N ASP A 73 -4.74 2.64 21.22
CA ASP A 73 -5.68 1.58 20.80
C ASP A 73 -5.81 1.44 19.27
N MET A 74 -4.75 1.76 18.52
CA MET A 74 -4.70 1.73 17.05
C MET A 74 -3.89 0.56 16.49
N VAL A 75 -3.66 -0.46 17.32
CA VAL A 75 -2.95 -1.67 16.92
C VAL A 75 -3.67 -2.36 15.76
N ASP A 76 -2.95 -2.59 14.66
CA ASP A 76 -3.45 -3.28 13.48
C ASP A 76 -2.50 -4.40 13.04
N GLU A 77 -2.91 -5.18 12.03
CA GLU A 77 -2.12 -6.30 11.53
C GLU A 77 -0.77 -5.83 10.94
N SER A 78 -0.68 -4.57 10.47
CA SER A 78 0.57 -4.00 9.99
C SER A 78 1.59 -3.86 11.13
N MET A 79 1.16 -3.41 12.30
CA MET A 79 2.04 -3.35 13.48
C MET A 79 2.46 -4.76 13.93
N CYS A 80 1.56 -5.75 13.90
CA CYS A 80 1.92 -7.15 14.18
C CYS A 80 3.01 -7.66 13.23
N MET A 81 2.83 -7.49 11.92
CA MET A 81 3.80 -7.95 10.92
C MET A 81 5.17 -7.30 11.10
N ARG A 82 5.22 -6.02 11.52
CA ARG A 82 6.48 -5.32 11.77
C ARG A 82 7.20 -5.82 13.02
N LEU A 83 6.46 -6.13 14.08
CA LEU A 83 7.03 -6.77 15.28
C LEU A 83 7.55 -8.17 14.95
N GLU A 84 6.79 -8.97 14.20
CA GLU A 84 7.25 -10.29 13.73
C GLU A 84 8.50 -10.18 12.84
N GLY A 85 8.53 -9.21 11.93
CA GLY A 85 9.70 -8.93 11.09
C GLY A 85 10.93 -8.53 11.90
N LEU A 86 10.74 -7.73 12.95
CA LEU A 86 11.79 -7.36 13.88
C LEU A 86 12.32 -8.59 14.61
N PHE A 87 11.45 -9.41 15.22
CA PHE A 87 11.87 -10.60 15.96
C PHE A 87 12.61 -11.62 15.08
N ASN A 88 12.13 -11.85 13.85
CA ASN A 88 12.84 -12.67 12.87
C ASN A 88 14.21 -12.09 12.51
N SER A 89 14.34 -10.78 12.52
CA SER A 89 15.62 -10.11 12.27
C SER A 89 16.54 -10.20 13.48
N CYS A 90 16.02 -10.11 14.72
CA CYS A 90 16.79 -10.36 15.94
C CYS A 90 17.40 -11.76 15.95
N ALA A 91 16.61 -12.80 15.60
CA ALA A 91 17.09 -14.18 15.54
C ALA A 91 18.22 -14.37 14.50
N ARG A 92 18.14 -13.66 13.36
CA ARG A 92 19.21 -13.66 12.35
C ARG A 92 20.44 -12.92 12.84
N GLU A 93 20.26 -11.74 13.42
CA GLU A 93 21.34 -10.91 13.95
C GLU A 93 22.10 -11.64 15.08
N HIS A 94 21.37 -12.30 15.97
CA HIS A 94 21.91 -13.14 17.03
C HIS A 94 22.82 -14.23 16.45
N LYS A 95 22.31 -14.95 15.45
CA LYS A 95 23.06 -16.02 14.77
C LYS A 95 24.28 -15.49 14.04
N ASP A 96 24.16 -14.36 13.34
CA ASP A 96 25.27 -13.74 12.62
C ASP A 96 26.38 -13.31 13.60
N LEU A 97 26.01 -12.77 14.77
CA LEU A 97 26.95 -12.46 15.84
C LEU A 97 27.60 -13.73 16.42
N GLU A 98 26.84 -14.79 16.70
CA GLU A 98 27.39 -16.10 17.13
C GLU A 98 28.35 -16.72 16.10
N ASP A 99 28.03 -16.66 14.82
CA ASP A 99 28.85 -17.19 13.74
C ASP A 99 30.18 -16.41 13.63
N VAL A 100 30.15 -15.10 13.88
CA VAL A 100 31.35 -14.25 13.98
C VAL A 100 32.19 -14.64 15.20
N TYR A 101 31.58 -14.89 16.35
CA TYR A 101 32.30 -15.32 17.56
C TYR A 101 32.90 -16.74 17.44
N SER A 102 32.23 -17.65 16.73
CA SER A 102 32.63 -19.06 16.65
C SER A 102 33.64 -19.35 15.53
N ASN A 103 33.63 -18.59 14.42
CA ASN A 103 34.45 -18.88 13.24
C ASN A 103 35.68 -17.98 13.05
N VAL A 104 35.81 -16.89 13.82
CA VAL A 104 36.87 -15.90 13.58
C VAL A 104 38.06 -16.16 14.49
N LYS A 105 39.23 -16.43 13.89
CA LYS A 105 40.50 -16.04 14.51
C LYS A 105 40.42 -14.53 14.73
N TYR A 106 40.07 -14.11 15.94
CA TYR A 106 40.00 -12.71 16.33
C TYR A 106 41.19 -11.96 15.72
N ASN A 107 40.93 -11.13 14.72
CA ASN A 107 41.91 -10.12 14.34
C ASN A 107 41.92 -9.15 15.53
N ASP A 108 43.10 -8.78 16.03
CA ASP A 108 43.26 -7.92 17.22
C ASP A 108 42.43 -6.61 17.17
N GLU A 109 41.96 -6.25 15.97
CA GLU A 109 41.12 -5.10 15.63
C GLU A 109 39.66 -5.17 16.11
N ILE A 110 39.05 -6.37 16.26
CA ILE A 110 37.67 -6.54 16.74
C ILE A 110 37.62 -6.78 18.26
N CYS A 111 38.70 -7.31 18.84
CA CYS A 111 38.81 -7.58 20.29
C CYS A 111 38.52 -6.34 21.17
N GLY A 112 38.77 -5.13 20.66
CA GLY A 112 38.51 -3.88 21.39
C GLY A 112 37.04 -3.47 21.50
N TYR A 113 36.13 -4.15 20.79
CA TYR A 113 34.71 -3.81 20.70
C TYR A 113 33.77 -4.97 21.03
N GLU A 114 34.33 -6.05 21.55
CA GLU A 114 33.62 -7.28 21.90
C GLU A 114 32.46 -7.04 22.86
N ASP A 115 32.64 -6.17 23.86
CA ASP A 115 31.60 -5.84 24.85
C ASP A 115 30.33 -5.23 24.22
N VAL A 116 30.47 -4.46 23.13
CA VAL A 116 29.32 -3.86 22.43
C VAL A 116 28.55 -4.91 21.65
N LEU A 117 29.29 -5.79 20.98
CA LEU A 117 28.73 -6.87 20.17
C LEU A 117 28.09 -7.98 21.05
N ILE A 118 28.66 -8.26 22.23
CA ILE A 118 28.07 -9.17 23.22
C ILE A 118 26.73 -8.62 23.71
N ARG A 119 26.69 -7.35 24.10
CA ARG A 119 25.43 -6.72 24.52
C ARG A 119 24.39 -6.69 23.42
N LEU A 120 24.79 -6.51 22.16
CA LEU A 120 23.86 -6.60 21.03
C LEU A 120 23.31 -8.01 20.86
N ARG A 121 24.16 -9.04 20.95
CA ARG A 121 23.74 -10.43 20.87
C ARG A 121 22.77 -10.75 22.01
N ASP A 122 23.13 -10.44 23.24
CA ASP A 122 22.30 -10.71 24.43
C ASP A 122 20.95 -9.97 24.34
N GLU A 123 20.93 -8.74 23.80
CA GLU A 123 19.70 -7.99 23.54
C GLU A 123 18.82 -8.63 22.44
N CYS A 124 19.44 -9.22 21.41
CA CYS A 124 18.72 -9.96 20.37
C CYS A 124 18.12 -11.27 20.93
N GLU A 125 18.85 -11.97 21.80
CA GLU A 125 18.38 -13.16 22.51
C GLU A 125 17.18 -12.83 23.40
N ASP A 126 17.29 -11.79 24.23
CA ASP A 126 16.20 -11.32 25.10
C ASP A 126 14.94 -10.92 24.29
N MET A 127 15.12 -10.38 23.09
CA MET A 127 14.02 -10.04 22.16
C MET A 127 13.40 -11.26 21.46
N GLU A 128 14.14 -12.35 21.26
CA GLU A 128 13.61 -13.58 20.65
C GLU A 128 12.52 -14.23 21.52
N TYR A 129 12.62 -14.08 22.85
CA TYR A 129 11.60 -14.53 23.80
C TYR A 129 10.37 -13.61 23.88
N CYS A 130 10.27 -12.57 23.05
CA CYS A 130 9.12 -11.67 22.98
C CYS A 130 7.98 -12.16 22.05
N ASP A 131 7.96 -13.42 21.58
CA ASP A 131 6.85 -14.00 20.78
C ASP A 131 5.48 -13.91 21.50
N GLU A 132 5.48 -13.97 22.83
CA GLU A 132 4.26 -13.79 23.64
C GLU A 132 3.64 -12.39 23.49
N THR A 133 4.45 -11.41 23.10
CA THR A 133 4.06 -10.02 22.84
C THR A 133 3.25 -9.88 21.54
N VAL A 134 3.62 -10.61 20.48
CA VAL A 134 2.84 -10.65 19.23
C VAL A 134 1.51 -11.37 19.44
N LYS A 135 1.49 -12.44 20.26
CA LYS A 135 0.25 -13.11 20.67
C LYS A 135 -0.68 -12.16 21.43
N PHE A 136 -0.14 -11.32 22.32
CA PHE A 136 -0.89 -10.28 23.03
C PHE A 136 -1.44 -9.20 22.08
N VAL A 137 -0.60 -8.65 21.21
CA VAL A 137 -1.00 -7.63 20.22
C VAL A 137 -2.08 -8.17 19.26
N ARG A 138 -1.96 -9.42 18.81
CA ARG A 138 -3.02 -10.10 18.03
C ARG A 138 -4.29 -10.36 18.82
N ALA A 139 -4.20 -10.58 20.13
CA ALA A 139 -5.36 -10.72 21.00
C ALA A 139 -6.12 -9.39 21.16
N ILE A 140 -5.39 -8.25 21.25
CA ILE A 140 -6.01 -6.91 21.21
C ILE A 140 -6.82 -6.74 19.92
N ILE A 141 -6.22 -7.03 18.75
CA ILE A 141 -6.90 -6.93 17.45
C ILE A 141 -8.19 -7.77 17.42
N ARG A 142 -8.11 -9.03 17.86
CA ARG A 142 -9.29 -9.92 17.90
C ARG A 142 -10.37 -9.42 18.84
N ASN A 143 -10.01 -8.87 19.99
CA ASN A 143 -10.95 -8.31 20.95
C ASN A 143 -11.63 -7.04 20.40
N THR A 144 -10.89 -6.17 19.72
CA THR A 144 -11.43 -4.98 19.04
C THR A 144 -12.38 -5.36 17.90
N ILE A 145 -12.04 -6.37 17.09
CA ILE A 145 -12.93 -6.90 16.03
C ILE A 145 -14.21 -7.50 16.63
N ASN A 146 -14.09 -8.27 17.72
CA ASN A 146 -15.24 -8.90 18.38
C ASN A 146 -16.16 -7.88 19.06
N ALA A 147 -15.61 -6.83 19.68
CA ALA A 147 -16.38 -5.73 20.25
C ALA A 147 -17.14 -4.95 19.16
N ASN A 148 -16.52 -4.72 18.00
CA ASN A 148 -17.15 -4.08 16.86
C ASN A 148 -18.26 -4.93 16.23
N ASN A 149 -18.12 -6.25 16.23
CA ASN A 149 -19.17 -7.16 15.76
C ASN A 149 -20.34 -7.29 16.74
N PHE A 150 -20.09 -7.18 18.06
CA PHE A 150 -21.12 -7.25 19.09
C PHE A 150 -21.97 -5.96 19.19
N TYR A 151 -21.38 -4.80 18.91
CA TYR A 151 -22.10 -3.52 18.83
C TYR A 151 -22.79 -3.27 17.47
N GLY A 152 -22.45 -4.02 16.42
CA GLY A 152 -23.06 -3.90 15.10
C GLY A 152 -24.53 -4.35 15.01
N ASP A 153 -25.00 -5.15 15.96
CA ASP A 153 -26.34 -5.76 15.94
C ASP A 153 -27.40 -5.00 16.78
N VAL A 154 -26.99 -3.94 17.49
CA VAL A 154 -27.88 -3.19 18.38
C VAL A 154 -27.82 -1.69 18.07
N LYS A 155 -28.78 -1.22 17.26
CA LYS A 155 -29.12 0.19 16.91
C LYS A 155 -28.30 0.73 15.71
N ASN A 156 -28.87 0.99 14.54
CA ASN A 156 -29.98 1.91 14.30
C ASN A 156 -30.04 3.04 15.34
N ILE A 157 -29.05 3.95 15.34
CA ILE A 157 -29.16 5.39 15.68
C ILE A 157 -27.85 6.09 15.26
N GLN A 158 -28.00 7.03 14.32
CA GLN A 158 -27.25 8.28 14.11
C GLN A 158 -25.74 8.39 14.45
N ILE A 159 -24.99 8.72 13.40
CA ILE A 159 -23.89 9.71 13.32
C ILE A 159 -22.95 9.78 14.54
N GLN A 160 -21.71 9.33 14.35
CA GLN A 160 -20.54 10.09 14.79
C GLN A 160 -19.37 9.89 13.83
N GLN A 161 -19.11 10.94 13.06
CA GLN A 161 -17.83 11.19 12.40
C GLN A 161 -16.76 11.37 13.47
N GLY A 162 -15.72 10.55 13.41
CA GLY A 162 -14.46 10.73 14.10
C GLY A 162 -13.35 10.88 13.06
N THR A 163 -12.83 12.09 12.94
CA THR A 163 -11.88 12.58 11.95
C THR A 163 -10.61 11.72 11.89
N ARG A 164 -10.44 10.97 10.79
CA ARG A 164 -9.25 10.14 10.50
C ARG A 164 -8.21 10.99 9.78
N ASN A 165 -7.34 11.66 10.53
CA ASN A 165 -6.17 12.33 9.96
C ASN A 165 -5.05 11.31 9.76
N SER A 166 -4.89 10.87 8.51
CA SER A 166 -3.87 9.91 8.07
C SER A 166 -2.51 10.58 7.85
N SER A 167 -1.55 10.25 8.71
CA SER A 167 -0.12 10.59 8.54
C SER A 167 0.63 9.39 7.96
N GLN A 168 0.44 9.05 6.68
CA GLN A 168 1.25 8.00 6.04
C GLN A 168 2.65 8.52 5.69
N LYS A 169 3.61 8.42 6.62
CA LYS A 169 5.03 8.63 6.28
C LYS A 169 5.57 7.39 5.54
N ALA A 170 5.97 7.59 4.28
CA ALA A 170 6.56 6.56 3.45
C ALA A 170 7.92 6.11 4.01
N CYS A 171 7.99 4.91 4.57
CA CYS A 171 9.26 4.24 4.85
C CYS A 171 9.83 3.70 3.52
N LYS A 172 10.98 4.22 3.10
CA LYS A 172 11.79 3.68 2.00
C LYS A 172 12.66 2.55 2.58
N SER A 173 12.26 1.30 2.41
CA SER A 173 13.14 0.16 2.64
C SER A 173 13.77 -0.28 1.31
N THR A 174 15.10 -0.38 1.30
CA THR A 174 15.89 -0.75 0.12
C THR A 174 16.31 -2.21 0.28
N TYR A 175 15.41 -3.14 -0.04
CA TYR A 175 15.75 -4.56 -0.15
C TYR A 175 16.06 -4.89 -1.61
N SER A 176 17.19 -5.56 -1.85
CA SER A 176 17.57 -6.06 -3.18
C SER A 176 16.52 -7.06 -3.69
N MET A 177 15.65 -6.58 -4.57
CA MET A 177 14.52 -7.36 -5.11
C MET A 177 15.02 -8.48 -6.03
N ARG A 178 14.46 -9.68 -5.87
CA ARG A 178 14.28 -10.58 -7.00
C ARG A 178 13.34 -9.87 -7.98
N ASP A 179 13.90 -9.23 -9.01
CA ASP A 179 13.08 -8.57 -10.03
C ASP A 179 12.36 -9.62 -10.88
N THR A 180 11.07 -9.81 -10.59
CA THR A 180 10.16 -10.59 -11.43
C THR A 180 9.80 -9.80 -12.68
N ILE A 181 9.79 -10.47 -13.83
CA ILE A 181 9.49 -9.86 -15.14
C ILE A 181 8.08 -9.26 -15.15
N ILE A 182 7.96 -8.02 -15.63
CA ILE A 182 6.67 -7.35 -15.82
C ILE A 182 5.97 -7.96 -17.05
N GLU A 183 4.75 -8.47 -16.82
CA GLU A 183 3.89 -8.97 -17.88
C GLU A 183 3.36 -7.80 -18.71
N LYS A 184 3.72 -7.82 -20.00
CA LYS A 184 3.36 -6.78 -20.95
C LYS A 184 2.83 -7.37 -22.25
N GLU A 185 1.80 -6.74 -22.79
CA GLU A 185 1.17 -7.13 -24.04
C GLU A 185 1.42 -6.06 -25.09
N ARG A 186 1.95 -6.46 -26.25
CA ARG A 186 2.17 -5.54 -27.36
C ARG A 186 0.82 -5.05 -27.89
N THR A 187 0.68 -3.75 -28.06
CA THR A 187 -0.52 -3.10 -28.58
C THR A 187 -0.11 -1.95 -29.50
N SER A 188 -1.08 -1.35 -30.19
CA SER A 188 -0.88 -0.15 -31.01
C SER A 188 -1.84 0.97 -30.61
N VAL A 189 -1.46 2.24 -30.89
CA VAL A 189 -2.36 3.39 -30.72
C VAL A 189 -3.67 3.16 -31.48
N LYS A 190 -3.59 2.56 -32.67
CA LYS A 190 -4.75 2.27 -33.52
C LYS A 190 -5.74 1.32 -32.84
N GLU A 191 -5.26 0.28 -32.14
CA GLU A 191 -6.12 -0.65 -31.41
C GLU A 191 -6.78 0.00 -30.20
N ILE A 192 -6.03 0.81 -29.45
CA ILE A 192 -6.58 1.53 -28.29
C ILE A 192 -7.62 2.54 -28.77
N LEU A 193 -7.33 3.29 -29.84
CA LEU A 193 -8.27 4.24 -30.44
C LEU A 193 -9.53 3.54 -30.99
N LYS A 194 -9.39 2.36 -31.60
CA LYS A 194 -10.54 1.56 -32.04
C LYS A 194 -11.44 1.17 -30.85
N SER A 195 -10.84 0.76 -29.73
CA SER A 195 -11.60 0.48 -28.51
C SER A 195 -12.36 1.71 -28.00
N LYS A 196 -11.76 2.91 -28.09
CA LYS A 196 -12.40 4.16 -27.66
C LYS A 196 -13.47 4.66 -28.64
N ALA A 197 -13.28 4.42 -29.93
CA ALA A 197 -14.30 4.70 -30.95
C ALA A 197 -15.59 3.91 -30.69
N TYR A 198 -15.50 2.66 -30.22
CA TYR A 198 -16.69 1.90 -29.80
C TYR A 198 -17.43 2.58 -28.64
N GLU A 199 -16.73 3.14 -27.66
CA GLU A 199 -17.36 3.87 -26.55
C GLU A 199 -18.11 5.11 -27.06
N GLY A 200 -17.54 5.83 -28.03
CA GLY A 200 -18.21 6.93 -28.73
C GLY A 200 -19.47 6.49 -29.47
N ILE A 201 -19.42 5.35 -30.16
CA ILE A 201 -20.60 4.77 -30.85
C ILE A 201 -21.70 4.44 -29.83
N VAL A 202 -21.36 3.84 -28.69
CA VAL A 202 -22.35 3.57 -27.63
C VAL A 202 -22.99 4.87 -27.14
N ALA A 203 -22.20 5.92 -26.94
CA ALA A 203 -22.75 7.22 -26.55
C ALA A 203 -23.72 7.77 -27.61
N CYS A 204 -23.39 7.68 -28.90
CA CYS A 204 -24.30 8.06 -29.99
C CYS A 204 -25.60 7.25 -29.99
N VAL A 205 -25.55 5.95 -29.69
CA VAL A 205 -26.75 5.11 -29.56
C VAL A 205 -27.62 5.57 -28.39
N LEU A 206 -27.04 5.91 -27.24
CA LEU A 206 -27.79 6.45 -26.10
C LEU A 206 -28.50 7.76 -26.44
N PHE A 207 -27.84 8.66 -27.17
CA PHE A 207 -28.47 9.88 -27.66
C PHE A 207 -29.61 9.60 -28.65
N ALA A 208 -29.42 8.65 -29.57
CA ALA A 208 -30.47 8.27 -30.52
C ALA A 208 -31.71 7.72 -29.78
N VAL A 209 -31.53 6.87 -28.77
CA VAL A 209 -32.62 6.36 -27.92
C VAL A 209 -33.30 7.51 -27.17
N ALA A 210 -32.53 8.43 -26.58
CA ALA A 210 -33.08 9.60 -25.91
C ALA A 210 -33.89 10.49 -26.87
N SER A 211 -33.42 10.71 -28.10
CA SER A 211 -34.15 11.46 -29.14
C SER A 211 -35.44 10.76 -29.58
N ILE A 212 -35.44 9.43 -29.68
CA ILE A 212 -36.67 8.66 -29.97
C ILE A 212 -37.67 8.83 -28.83
N LEU A 213 -37.23 8.71 -27.57
CA LEU A 213 -38.09 8.91 -26.39
C LEU A 213 -38.65 10.34 -26.35
N TYR A 214 -37.84 11.35 -26.67
CA TYR A 214 -38.28 12.74 -26.79
C TYR A 214 -39.35 12.92 -27.87
N ASN A 215 -39.16 12.30 -29.04
CA ASN A 215 -40.13 12.34 -30.13
C ASN A 215 -41.45 11.63 -29.79
N VAL A 216 -41.40 10.54 -29.01
CA VAL A 216 -42.59 9.86 -28.48
C VAL A 216 -43.33 10.74 -27.48
N LEU A 217 -42.59 11.49 -26.65
CA LEU A 217 -43.16 12.44 -25.69
C LEU A 217 -43.75 13.70 -26.35
N THR A 218 -43.29 14.09 -27.54
CA THR A 218 -43.72 15.34 -28.21
C THR A 218 -44.77 15.13 -29.30
N LYS A 219 -44.90 13.92 -29.87
CA LYS A 219 -46.02 13.58 -30.76
C LYS A 219 -47.33 13.46 -29.99
N GLU A 220 -48.46 13.77 -30.65
CA GLU A 220 -49.87 13.82 -30.21
C GLU A 220 -50.46 12.59 -29.46
N MET A 221 -49.64 11.65 -28.97
CA MET A 221 -50.08 10.57 -28.07
C MET A 221 -50.30 11.05 -26.62
N LEU A 222 -50.04 12.33 -26.33
CA LEU A 222 -49.96 12.87 -24.97
C LEU A 222 -51.29 12.88 -24.23
N GLU A 223 -52.44 12.93 -24.90
CA GLU A 223 -53.75 12.94 -24.23
C GLU A 223 -54.19 11.55 -23.74
N LYS A 224 -53.61 10.47 -24.28
CA LYS A 224 -53.97 9.08 -23.91
C LYS A 224 -53.03 8.42 -22.90
N ILE A 225 -51.87 9.02 -22.64
CA ILE A 225 -50.85 8.43 -21.77
C ILE A 225 -51.02 8.96 -20.33
N GLN A 226 -51.10 8.04 -19.37
CA GLN A 226 -51.17 8.36 -17.94
C GLN A 226 -49.96 9.21 -17.49
N SER A 227 -50.20 10.13 -16.55
CA SER A 227 -49.18 11.08 -16.06
C SER A 227 -47.93 10.38 -15.50
N SER A 228 -48.12 9.23 -14.82
CA SER A 228 -47.04 8.38 -14.32
C SER A 228 -46.10 7.89 -15.43
N THR A 229 -46.64 7.46 -16.57
CA THR A 229 -45.86 6.98 -17.72
C THR A 229 -45.06 8.10 -18.37
N LYS A 230 -45.58 9.33 -18.42
CA LYS A 230 -44.84 10.49 -18.93
C LYS A 230 -43.64 10.84 -18.05
N ILE A 231 -43.85 10.85 -16.72
CA ILE A 231 -42.78 11.10 -15.74
C ILE A 231 -41.70 10.01 -15.87
N PHE A 232 -42.10 8.74 -16.01
CA PHE A 232 -41.17 7.64 -16.20
C PHE A 232 -40.34 7.76 -17.49
N LEU A 233 -40.98 8.11 -18.61
CA LEU A 233 -40.28 8.31 -19.89
C LEU A 233 -39.33 9.50 -19.84
N LEU A 234 -39.72 10.62 -19.21
CA LEU A 234 -38.85 11.78 -19.00
C LEU A 234 -37.62 11.44 -18.16
N PHE A 235 -37.82 10.69 -17.07
CA PHE A 235 -36.72 10.24 -16.22
C PHE A 235 -35.77 9.30 -16.97
N THR A 236 -36.32 8.36 -17.73
CA THR A 236 -35.54 7.42 -18.57
C THR A 236 -34.75 8.16 -19.65
N MET A 237 -35.36 9.15 -20.30
CA MET A 237 -34.70 10.00 -21.28
C MET A 237 -33.55 10.80 -20.65
N ALA A 238 -33.77 11.39 -19.47
CA ALA A 238 -32.75 12.13 -18.74
C ALA A 238 -31.55 11.23 -18.37
N ILE A 239 -31.82 10.00 -17.92
CA ILE A 239 -30.78 9.01 -17.63
C ILE A 239 -29.92 8.72 -18.87
N PHE A 240 -30.55 8.41 -20.01
CA PHE A 240 -29.81 8.12 -21.24
C PHE A 240 -29.00 9.31 -21.74
N PHE A 241 -29.53 10.52 -21.60
CA PHE A 241 -28.82 11.75 -21.98
C PHE A 241 -27.60 12.00 -21.09
N VAL A 242 -27.74 11.86 -19.77
CA VAL A 242 -26.64 12.02 -18.81
C VAL A 242 -25.55 10.98 -19.05
N PHE A 243 -25.91 9.70 -19.22
CA PHE A 243 -24.93 8.65 -19.54
C PHE A 243 -24.25 8.87 -20.90
N GLY A 244 -24.99 9.32 -21.91
CA GLY A 244 -24.44 9.66 -23.23
C GLY A 244 -23.38 10.77 -23.14
N ILE A 245 -23.67 11.85 -22.41
CA ILE A 245 -22.72 12.94 -22.19
C ILE A 245 -21.49 12.45 -21.42
N GLY A 246 -21.70 11.71 -20.32
CA GLY A 246 -20.62 11.18 -19.50
C GLY A 246 -19.64 10.32 -20.31
N LEU A 247 -20.16 9.41 -21.14
CA LEU A 247 -19.34 8.57 -22.02
C LEU A 247 -18.58 9.37 -23.08
N LEU A 248 -19.19 10.41 -23.67
CA LEU A 248 -18.48 11.27 -24.62
C LEU A 248 -17.32 12.03 -23.97
N ILE A 249 -17.54 12.60 -22.79
CA ILE A 249 -16.50 13.35 -22.07
C ILE A 249 -15.33 12.42 -21.72
N ILE A 250 -15.61 11.23 -21.18
CA ILE A 250 -14.59 10.21 -20.88
C ILE A 250 -13.82 9.81 -22.15
N CYS A 251 -14.53 9.58 -23.25
CA CYS A 251 -13.91 9.20 -24.53
C CYS A 251 -12.95 10.29 -25.05
N VAL A 252 -13.36 11.56 -25.03
CA VAL A 252 -12.51 12.69 -25.44
C VAL A 252 -11.30 12.83 -24.51
N TYR A 253 -11.51 12.71 -23.21
CA TYR A 253 -10.45 12.76 -22.21
C TYR A 253 -9.39 11.68 -22.44
N ASP A 254 -9.82 10.43 -22.65
CA ASP A 254 -8.93 9.32 -22.94
C ASP A 254 -8.16 9.51 -24.27
N ILE A 255 -8.80 10.06 -25.30
CA ILE A 255 -8.13 10.36 -26.57
C ILE A 255 -7.01 11.39 -26.37
N ILE A 256 -7.25 12.45 -25.60
CA ILE A 256 -6.25 13.46 -25.29
C ILE A 256 -5.09 12.85 -24.49
N ASN A 257 -5.41 12.05 -23.47
CA ASN A 257 -4.41 11.39 -22.63
C ASN A 257 -3.59 10.33 -23.38
N MET A 258 -4.08 9.80 -24.50
CA MET A 258 -3.32 8.89 -25.35
C MET A 258 -2.28 9.59 -26.23
N LEU A 259 -2.42 10.90 -26.53
CA LEU A 259 -1.49 11.60 -27.43
C LEU A 259 -0.02 11.50 -27.00
N PRO A 260 0.34 11.61 -25.70
CA PRO A 260 1.71 11.40 -25.24
C PRO A 260 2.29 10.02 -25.58
N LEU A 261 1.48 8.96 -25.74
CA LEU A 261 1.97 7.62 -26.10
C LEU A 261 2.64 7.57 -27.47
N MET A 262 2.45 8.59 -28.32
CA MET A 262 3.20 8.72 -29.58
C MET A 262 4.67 9.07 -29.37
N THR A 263 5.03 9.58 -28.18
CA THR A 263 6.41 9.91 -27.81
C THR A 263 7.11 8.72 -27.16
N LYS A 264 8.38 8.50 -27.50
CA LYS A 264 9.19 7.40 -26.95
C LYS A 264 9.38 7.58 -25.45
N GLY A 265 9.26 6.51 -24.69
CA GLY A 265 9.42 6.54 -23.23
C GLY A 265 8.19 7.02 -22.46
N ALA A 266 7.12 7.46 -23.13
CA ALA A 266 5.92 7.92 -22.45
C ALA A 266 5.21 6.78 -21.71
N PHE A 267 4.72 7.12 -20.52
CA PHE A 267 3.85 6.29 -19.71
C PHE A 267 2.51 7.01 -19.56
N VAL A 268 1.42 6.32 -19.86
CA VAL A 268 0.06 6.86 -19.79
C VAL A 268 -0.84 5.87 -19.07
N GLU A 269 -1.60 6.38 -18.12
CA GLU A 269 -2.70 5.68 -17.48
C GLU A 269 -4.03 6.16 -18.10
N LEU A 270 -4.85 5.22 -18.56
CA LEU A 270 -6.26 5.49 -18.87
C LEU A 270 -7.09 5.07 -17.68
N GLU A 271 -7.55 6.05 -16.90
CA GLU A 271 -8.29 5.86 -15.65
C GLU A 271 -9.53 4.97 -15.80
N SER A 272 -9.94 4.33 -14.72
CA SER A 272 -11.14 3.50 -14.76
C SER A 272 -12.41 4.37 -14.79
N LYS A 273 -13.49 3.86 -15.39
CA LYS A 273 -14.78 4.56 -15.43
C LYS A 273 -15.37 4.79 -14.04
N ILE A 274 -15.08 3.88 -13.11
CA ILE A 274 -15.51 3.96 -11.71
C ILE A 274 -14.81 5.13 -11.02
N GLU A 275 -13.50 5.27 -11.20
CA GLU A 275 -12.75 6.41 -10.66
C GLU A 275 -13.23 7.75 -11.27
N TRP A 276 -13.56 7.76 -12.56
CA TRP A 276 -14.12 8.95 -13.20
C TRP A 276 -15.47 9.35 -12.58
N LEU A 277 -16.30 8.35 -12.26
CA LEU A 277 -17.57 8.56 -11.60
C LEU A 277 -17.39 9.05 -10.15
N ASP A 278 -16.42 8.50 -9.42
CA ASP A 278 -16.06 8.97 -8.07
C ASP A 278 -15.58 10.43 -8.10
N LYS A 279 -14.71 10.81 -9.06
CA LYS A 279 -14.26 12.21 -9.23
C LYS A 279 -15.39 13.15 -9.63
N PHE A 280 -16.31 12.69 -10.47
CA PHE A 280 -17.47 13.48 -10.86
C PHE A 280 -18.41 13.69 -9.67
N LEU A 281 -18.72 12.64 -8.91
CA LEU A 281 -19.55 12.75 -7.69
C LEU A 281 -18.88 13.63 -6.63
N ALA A 282 -17.57 13.52 -6.47
CA ALA A 282 -16.77 14.38 -5.62
C ALA A 282 -16.94 15.87 -6.00
N PHE A 283 -16.98 16.20 -7.29
CA PHE A 283 -17.19 17.58 -7.74
C PHE A 283 -18.54 18.18 -7.31
N PHE A 284 -19.58 17.35 -7.11
CA PHE A 284 -20.89 17.79 -6.62
C PHE A 284 -21.04 17.76 -5.10
N GLN A 285 -20.13 17.11 -4.38
CA GLN A 285 -20.07 17.15 -2.93
C GLN A 285 -19.38 18.45 -2.49
N LYS A 286 -20.02 19.25 -1.63
CA LYS A 286 -19.39 20.43 -1.04
C LYS A 286 -18.07 20.02 -0.36
N SER A 287 -17.05 20.83 -0.60
CA SER A 287 -15.61 20.61 -0.43
C SER A 287 -15.09 20.13 0.94
N ASP A 288 -15.93 19.99 1.96
CA ASP A 288 -15.45 19.84 3.35
C ASP A 288 -15.33 18.39 3.82
N GLU A 289 -15.73 17.41 3.02
CA GLU A 289 -15.73 15.99 3.43
C GLU A 289 -15.19 15.00 2.39
N LEU A 290 -14.40 15.49 1.43
CA LEU A 290 -13.73 14.62 0.48
C LEU A 290 -12.52 13.96 1.12
N VAL A 291 -12.78 12.85 1.82
CA VAL A 291 -11.79 11.82 2.13
C VAL A 291 -11.30 11.27 0.78
N GLN A 292 -10.31 11.93 0.18
CA GLN A 292 -9.59 11.39 -0.95
C GLN A 292 -8.98 10.08 -0.48
N LYS A 293 -9.43 8.94 -1.05
CA LYS A 293 -8.77 7.66 -0.84
C LYS A 293 -7.28 7.84 -1.18
N ASP A 294 -6.42 7.59 -0.20
CA ASP A 294 -4.97 7.78 -0.33
C ASP A 294 -4.40 6.90 -1.47
N VAL A 295 -4.91 5.68 -1.57
CA VAL A 295 -4.57 4.74 -2.64
C VAL A 295 -5.76 4.54 -3.58
N ARG A 296 -5.49 4.62 -4.88
CA ARG A 296 -6.45 4.29 -5.93
C ARG A 296 -5.90 3.21 -6.86
N THR A 297 -6.79 2.36 -7.36
CA THR A 297 -6.45 1.32 -8.32
C THR A 297 -6.22 1.93 -9.69
N THR A 298 -5.08 1.68 -10.33
CA THR A 298 -4.85 2.28 -11.64
C THR A 298 -5.79 1.69 -12.69
N GLY A 299 -6.12 2.52 -13.67
CA GLY A 299 -6.79 2.05 -14.88
C GLY A 299 -5.85 1.26 -15.80
N LYS A 300 -6.11 1.29 -17.11
CA LYS A 300 -5.24 0.60 -18.08
C LYS A 300 -3.97 1.41 -18.29
N CYS A 301 -2.82 0.88 -17.87
CA CYS A 301 -1.52 1.52 -18.07
C CYS A 301 -0.83 1.07 -19.36
N TYR A 302 -0.23 2.03 -20.06
CA TYR A 302 0.51 1.82 -21.30
C TYR A 302 1.87 2.50 -21.22
N LYS A 303 2.88 1.87 -21.82
CA LYS A 303 4.21 2.47 -21.98
C LYS A 303 4.70 2.31 -23.41
N ASN A 304 5.25 3.39 -23.97
CA ASN A 304 5.99 3.36 -25.21
C ASN A 304 7.46 3.04 -24.92
N ILE A 305 7.91 1.84 -25.29
CA ILE A 305 9.30 1.40 -25.17
C ILE A 305 9.89 1.39 -26.57
N ASP A 306 10.79 2.33 -26.84
CA ASP A 306 11.53 2.46 -28.11
C ASP A 306 10.66 2.50 -29.38
N GLY A 307 9.45 3.07 -29.29
CA GLY A 307 8.50 3.19 -30.40
C GLY A 307 7.47 2.05 -30.47
N VAL A 308 7.56 1.05 -29.59
CA VAL A 308 6.58 -0.02 -29.46
C VAL A 308 5.74 0.20 -28.20
N ILE A 309 4.41 0.16 -28.35
CA ILE A 309 3.50 0.38 -27.23
C ILE A 309 3.17 -0.95 -26.57
N TYR A 310 3.29 -0.98 -25.25
CA TYR A 310 2.95 -2.11 -24.43
C TYR A 310 1.87 -1.72 -23.43
N ARG A 311 0.85 -2.57 -23.31
CA ARG A 311 -0.08 -2.57 -22.20
C ARG A 311 0.55 -3.34 -21.04
N ILE A 312 0.60 -2.71 -19.88
CA ILE A 312 1.12 -3.33 -18.66
C ILE A 312 -0.01 -4.11 -17.99
N LYS A 313 0.19 -5.40 -17.73
CA LYS A 313 -0.83 -6.28 -17.13
C LYS A 313 -0.60 -6.50 -15.63
N GLY A 314 0.66 -6.69 -15.23
CA GLY A 314 1.02 -7.02 -13.86
C GLY A 314 2.43 -7.58 -13.78
N LYS A 315 2.77 -8.13 -12.62
CA LYS A 315 3.95 -8.98 -12.44
C LYS A 315 3.69 -10.02 -11.37
N LYS A 316 4.44 -11.12 -11.33
CA LYS A 316 4.36 -12.05 -10.19
C LYS A 316 4.94 -11.42 -8.94
N CYS A 317 4.39 -11.75 -7.78
CA CYS A 317 4.87 -11.22 -6.52
C CYS A 317 6.23 -11.86 -6.18
N PRO A 318 7.30 -11.06 -6.00
CA PRO A 318 8.62 -11.59 -5.66
C PRO A 318 8.71 -12.07 -4.21
N TYR A 319 7.74 -11.71 -3.37
CA TYR A 319 7.70 -11.97 -1.93
C TYR A 319 6.76 -13.13 -1.54
N CYS A 320 5.95 -13.65 -2.46
CA CYS A 320 5.11 -14.81 -2.15
C CYS A 320 5.97 -16.08 -2.11
N GLU A 321 6.11 -16.66 -0.92
CA GLU A 321 6.91 -17.86 -0.69
C GLU A 321 6.10 -19.16 -0.84
N THR A 322 4.77 -19.08 -0.78
CA THR A 322 3.85 -20.22 -0.89
C THR A 322 3.03 -20.18 -2.18
N GLN A 323 2.62 -21.36 -2.69
CA GLN A 323 1.73 -21.43 -3.84
C GLN A 323 0.26 -21.25 -3.41
N PRO A 324 -0.56 -20.51 -4.19
CA PRO A 324 -0.23 -19.88 -5.47
C PRO A 324 0.58 -18.58 -5.32
N ILE A 325 1.60 -18.40 -6.17
CA ILE A 325 2.36 -17.14 -6.24
C ILE A 325 1.39 -16.03 -6.66
N GLY A 326 1.26 -15.03 -5.79
CA GLY A 326 0.36 -13.91 -6.02
C GLY A 326 0.74 -13.06 -7.23
N GLU A 327 -0.26 -12.38 -7.78
CA GLU A 327 -0.10 -11.43 -8.88
C GLU A 327 -0.12 -10.03 -8.31
N MET A 328 0.80 -9.19 -8.78
CA MET A 328 0.84 -7.80 -8.41
C MET A 328 0.20 -6.93 -9.49
N PHE A 329 -0.68 -6.05 -9.04
CA PHE A 329 -1.37 -5.07 -9.86
C PHE A 329 -0.85 -3.67 -9.56
N LEU A 330 -0.94 -2.77 -10.54
CA LEU A 330 -0.45 -1.42 -10.39
C LEU A 330 -1.49 -0.54 -9.70
N ASN A 331 -1.08 0.15 -8.65
CA ASN A 331 -1.86 1.10 -7.88
C ASN A 331 -1.14 2.45 -7.83
N TYR A 332 -1.89 3.51 -7.54
CA TYR A 332 -1.38 4.87 -7.45
C TYR A 332 -1.70 5.46 -6.08
N SER A 333 -0.68 5.97 -5.38
CA SER A 333 -0.89 6.73 -4.15
C SER A 333 -1.02 8.21 -4.50
N ASN A 334 -2.16 8.80 -4.15
CA ASN A 334 -2.44 10.22 -4.28
C ASN A 334 -1.56 11.06 -3.34
N TYR A 335 -1.28 10.56 -2.13
CA TYR A 335 -0.39 11.22 -1.17
C TYR A 335 1.06 11.22 -1.64
N LYS A 336 1.60 10.05 -1.99
CA LYS A 336 3.01 9.88 -2.37
C LYS A 336 3.29 10.22 -3.83
N LYS A 337 2.25 10.42 -4.65
CA LYS A 337 2.31 10.68 -6.10
C LYS A 337 3.19 9.68 -6.85
N MET A 338 3.05 8.41 -6.52
CA MET A 338 3.85 7.32 -7.08
C MET A 338 2.99 6.13 -7.47
N TYR A 339 3.45 5.42 -8.48
CA TYR A 339 2.91 4.13 -8.87
C TYR A 339 3.62 3.03 -8.10
N PHE A 340 2.89 2.02 -7.68
CA PHE A 340 3.44 0.87 -6.99
C PHE A 340 2.67 -0.39 -7.36
N TRP A 341 3.35 -1.52 -7.30
CA TRP A 341 2.80 -2.85 -7.42
C TRP A 341 2.30 -3.31 -6.06
N GLU A 342 1.10 -3.87 -6.02
CA GLU A 342 0.51 -4.46 -4.82
C GLU A 342 0.05 -5.88 -5.12
N CYS A 343 0.44 -6.84 -4.28
CA CYS A 343 0.06 -8.24 -4.46
C CYS A 343 -1.40 -8.49 -4.08
N ASN A 344 -2.09 -9.30 -4.88
CA ASN A 344 -3.46 -9.72 -4.63
C ASN A 344 -3.61 -10.74 -3.50
N GLN A 345 -2.55 -11.49 -3.16
CA GLN A 345 -2.57 -12.46 -2.05
C GLN A 345 -2.18 -11.82 -0.72
N ASN A 346 -1.32 -10.79 -0.75
CA ASN A 346 -0.89 -10.09 0.45
C ASN A 346 -0.67 -8.60 0.17
N GLN A 347 -1.56 -7.76 0.67
CA GLN A 347 -1.54 -6.30 0.41
C GLN A 347 -0.31 -5.59 1.02
N SER A 348 0.41 -6.23 1.96
CA SER A 348 1.68 -5.69 2.46
C SER A 348 2.84 -5.87 1.48
N HIS A 349 2.73 -6.77 0.50
CA HIS A 349 3.72 -6.94 -0.55
C HIS A 349 3.59 -5.81 -1.56
N VAL A 350 4.36 -4.75 -1.35
CA VAL A 350 4.37 -3.55 -2.19
C VAL A 350 5.75 -3.32 -2.81
N VAL A 351 5.78 -3.04 -4.11
CA VAL A 351 7.02 -2.68 -4.84
C VAL A 351 6.82 -1.37 -5.58
N GLU A 352 7.67 -0.37 -5.35
CA GLU A 352 7.63 0.88 -6.12
C GLU A 352 7.80 0.61 -7.63
N PHE A 353 6.98 1.26 -8.46
CA PHE A 353 7.08 1.20 -9.90
C PHE A 353 7.67 2.49 -10.46
N ASP A 354 8.97 2.46 -10.73
CA ASP A 354 9.66 3.55 -11.42
C ASP A 354 9.44 3.46 -12.93
N TYR A 355 8.38 4.10 -13.41
CA TYR A 355 8.04 4.16 -14.83
C TYR A 355 9.06 4.94 -15.67
N LYS A 356 10.00 5.69 -15.06
CA LYS A 356 11.06 6.42 -15.76
C LYS A 356 12.30 5.55 -16.04
N LYS A 357 12.50 4.48 -15.29
CA LYS A 357 13.54 3.47 -15.58
C LYS A 357 13.15 2.60 -16.78
N LYS A 358 14.14 1.95 -17.41
CA LYS A 358 13.91 0.97 -18.48
C LYS A 358 13.15 -0.24 -17.90
N ILE A 359 12.09 -0.68 -18.60
CA ILE A 359 11.23 -1.83 -18.26
C ILE A 359 11.50 -2.99 -19.20
#